data_AF-A0A5Q4SXX8-F1
#
_entry.id   AF-A0A5Q4SXX8-F1
#
_cell.length_a   1.000
_cell.length_b   1.000
_cell.length_c   1.000
_cell.angle_alpha   90.00
_cell.angle_beta   90.00
_cell.angle_gamma   90.00
#
_symmetry.space_group_name_H-M   'P 1'
#
loop_
_entity.id
_entity.type
_entity.pdbx_description
1 polymer ?
#
loop_
_entity_poly.entity_id
_entity_poly.type
_entity_poly.pdbx_seq_one_letter_code
_entity_poly.pdbx_strand_id
1 'polypeptide(L)'
;MTTTNTRRPTRSAVEWLPDAVCRTTDPEAFFSDARPMVAAARGVCVNCPVIAECLVQWMGREEPLYRWGVAGGLSQEQRRALYVEGLLGERPQLPVARWLASPAGWPALSGAWKASGRRLVEATRLLRAEGVLASEVTVRVALWWSGERAPRLGLVPSGSSVARAERMAVCEGQVLLRLSGLGVSRRDMAAYFGAQEQTTVNALRIARARQEVAA
;
A
#
# COMPACT_ATOMS: atom_id res chain seq x y z
N MET A 1 -37.21 20.82 -28.29
CA MET A 1 -36.12 19.82 -28.26
C MET A 1 -35.32 20.04 -26.99
N THR A 2 -35.67 19.34 -25.92
CA THR A 2 -35.03 19.44 -24.59
C THR A 2 -33.92 18.40 -24.52
N THR A 3 -32.66 18.85 -24.50
CA THR A 3 -31.49 18.01 -24.27
C THR A 3 -31.42 17.62 -22.79
N THR A 4 -31.81 16.39 -22.47
CA THR A 4 -31.65 15.80 -21.13
C THR A 4 -30.16 15.55 -20.86
N ASN A 5 -29.56 16.39 -20.04
CA ASN A 5 -28.19 16.25 -19.56
C ASN A 5 -28.12 15.08 -18.56
N THR A 6 -27.63 13.92 -19.01
CA THR A 6 -27.39 12.72 -18.20
C THR A 6 -26.07 12.81 -17.43
N ARG A 7 -25.89 13.85 -16.60
CA ARG A 7 -24.89 13.76 -15.53
C ARG A 7 -25.40 12.80 -14.46
N ARG A 8 -24.98 11.54 -14.56
CA ARG A 8 -25.06 10.55 -13.48
C ARG A 8 -24.52 11.19 -12.19
N PRO A 9 -25.31 11.33 -11.11
CA PRO A 9 -24.79 11.89 -9.88
C PRO A 9 -23.71 10.94 -9.36
N THR A 10 -22.52 11.48 -9.11
CA THR A 10 -21.51 10.77 -8.32
C THR A 10 -22.14 10.48 -6.96
N ARG A 11 -22.34 9.19 -6.65
CA ARG A 11 -22.87 8.72 -5.37
C ARG A 11 -22.23 9.54 -4.25
N SER A 12 -23.02 10.27 -3.47
CA SER A 12 -22.49 11.09 -2.39
C SER A 12 -21.71 10.23 -1.39
N ALA A 13 -20.86 10.87 -0.58
CA ALA A 13 -20.03 10.23 0.45
C ALA A 13 -20.77 9.23 1.36
N VAL A 14 -22.10 9.26 1.40
CA VAL A 14 -22.97 8.52 2.31
C VAL A 14 -23.57 7.25 1.68
N GLU A 15 -23.57 7.13 0.36
CA GLU A 15 -24.41 6.12 -0.31
C GLU A 15 -23.86 4.71 -0.24
N TRP A 16 -22.55 4.51 -0.13
CA TRP A 16 -21.93 3.19 -0.04
C TRP A 16 -21.81 2.69 1.41
N LEU A 17 -21.93 3.58 2.41
CA LEU A 17 -21.84 3.20 3.82
C LEU A 17 -22.89 2.16 4.25
N PRO A 18 -24.13 2.13 3.73
CA PRO A 18 -25.09 1.05 3.98
C PRO A 18 -24.56 -0.35 3.69
N ASP A 19 -23.68 -0.49 2.69
CA ASP A 19 -23.17 -1.79 2.24
C ASP A 19 -21.86 -2.20 2.97
N ALA A 20 -21.40 -1.40 3.93
CA ALA A 20 -20.15 -1.65 4.66
C ALA A 20 -20.33 -2.75 5.73
N VAL A 21 -19.66 -3.89 5.53
CA VAL A 21 -19.74 -5.08 6.42
C VAL A 21 -19.29 -4.78 7.86
N CYS A 22 -18.33 -3.88 8.05
CA CYS A 22 -17.84 -3.53 9.40
C CYS A 22 -18.90 -2.85 10.29
N ARG A 23 -20.04 -2.41 9.75
CA ARG A 23 -21.13 -1.81 10.54
C ARG A 23 -21.80 -2.80 11.50
N THR A 24 -21.66 -4.09 11.27
CA THR A 24 -22.21 -5.15 12.12
C THR A 24 -21.16 -5.73 13.07
N THR A 25 -20.01 -5.08 13.20
CA THR A 25 -18.89 -5.51 14.07
C THR A 25 -18.59 -4.43 15.10
N ASP A 26 -17.91 -4.80 16.19
CA ASP A 26 -17.45 -3.84 17.20
C ASP A 26 -16.49 -2.81 16.58
N PRO A 27 -16.80 -1.50 16.60
CA PRO A 27 -15.93 -0.45 16.07
C PRO A 27 -14.54 -0.44 16.71
N GLU A 28 -14.43 -0.74 18.02
CA GLU A 28 -13.16 -0.69 18.74
C GLU A 28 -12.14 -1.72 18.23
N ALA A 29 -12.63 -2.82 17.65
CA ALA A 29 -11.77 -3.83 17.04
C ALA A 29 -10.91 -3.27 15.89
N PHE A 30 -11.33 -2.15 15.26
CA PHE A 30 -10.63 -1.51 14.15
C PHE A 30 -9.55 -0.53 14.60
N PHE A 31 -9.49 -0.15 15.88
CA PHE A 31 -8.57 0.88 16.40
C PHE A 31 -7.43 0.32 17.26
N SER A 32 -7.22 -0.99 17.25
CA SER A 32 -6.13 -1.64 17.97
C SER A 32 -4.78 -1.53 17.26
N ASP A 33 -3.70 -1.39 18.03
CA ASP A 33 -2.31 -1.53 17.56
C ASP A 33 -1.80 -2.97 17.63
N ALA A 34 -2.55 -3.88 18.26
CA ALA A 34 -2.15 -5.28 18.39
C ALA A 34 -2.23 -5.99 17.03
N ARG A 35 -1.09 -6.52 16.55
CA ARG A 35 -1.00 -7.17 15.23
C ARG A 35 -2.10 -8.21 14.94
N PRO A 36 -2.49 -9.11 15.87
CA PRO A 36 -3.58 -10.05 15.63
C PRO A 36 -4.93 -9.37 15.42
N MET A 37 -5.22 -8.31 16.18
CA MET A 37 -6.47 -7.54 16.04
C MET A 37 -6.50 -6.74 14.74
N VAL A 38 -5.38 -6.11 14.37
CA VAL A 38 -5.24 -5.44 13.05
C VAL A 38 -5.47 -6.43 11.91
N ALA A 39 -4.94 -7.65 12.01
CA ALA A 39 -5.16 -8.69 11.02
C ALA A 39 -6.64 -9.14 10.97
N ALA A 40 -7.28 -9.31 12.13
CA ALA A 40 -8.69 -9.66 12.22
C ALA A 40 -9.60 -8.58 11.62
N ALA A 41 -9.39 -7.31 11.98
CA ALA A 41 -10.13 -6.17 11.43
C ALA A 41 -9.95 -6.05 9.90
N ARG A 42 -8.72 -6.25 9.39
CA ARG A 42 -8.48 -6.32 7.95
C ARG A 42 -9.21 -7.49 7.29
N GLY A 43 -9.29 -8.63 7.96
CA GLY A 43 -10.05 -9.80 7.52
C GLY A 43 -11.53 -9.50 7.27
N VAL A 44 -12.15 -8.68 8.13
CA VAL A 44 -13.53 -8.19 7.91
C VAL A 44 -13.63 -7.39 6.60
N CYS A 45 -12.63 -6.58 6.28
CA CYS A 45 -12.65 -5.75 5.08
C CYS A 45 -12.48 -6.53 3.78
N VAL A 46 -11.78 -7.66 3.74
CA VAL A 46 -11.38 -8.35 2.49
C VAL A 46 -12.57 -8.66 1.59
N ASN A 47 -13.71 -9.05 2.17
CA ASN A 47 -14.93 -9.39 1.44
C ASN A 47 -15.94 -8.23 1.39
N CYS A 48 -15.58 -7.05 1.87
CA CYS A 48 -16.46 -5.90 1.91
C CYS A 48 -16.69 -5.36 0.48
N PRO A 49 -17.94 -5.26 0.00
CA PRO A 49 -18.23 -4.87 -1.38
C PRO A 49 -17.84 -3.41 -1.69
N VAL A 50 -17.62 -2.61 -0.64
CA VAL A 50 -17.29 -1.18 -0.73
C VAL A 50 -15.87 -0.85 -0.26
N ILE A 51 -14.98 -1.86 -0.22
CA ILE A 51 -13.58 -1.69 0.24
C ILE A 51 -12.82 -0.61 -0.55
N ALA A 52 -13.09 -0.49 -1.85
CA ALA A 52 -12.43 0.47 -2.72
C ALA A 52 -12.94 1.90 -2.48
N GLU A 53 -14.25 2.07 -2.43
CA GLU A 53 -14.92 3.34 -2.12
C GLU A 53 -14.52 3.86 -0.74
N CYS A 54 -14.46 2.95 0.24
CA CYS A 54 -13.98 3.22 1.60
C CYS A 54 -12.53 3.70 1.57
N LEU A 55 -11.64 3.03 0.85
CA LEU A 55 -10.23 3.42 0.76
C LEU A 55 -10.07 4.80 0.09
N VAL A 56 -10.80 5.07 -1.00
CA VAL A 56 -10.76 6.36 -1.70
C VAL A 56 -11.24 7.48 -0.79
N GLN A 57 -12.37 7.29 -0.11
CA GLN A 57 -12.91 8.32 0.77
C GLN A 57 -11.99 8.59 1.96
N TRP A 58 -11.43 7.54 2.57
CA TRP A 58 -10.50 7.70 3.69
C TRP A 58 -9.21 8.40 3.25
N MET A 59 -8.56 7.92 2.19
CA MET A 59 -7.31 8.54 1.71
C MET A 59 -7.51 9.99 1.25
N GLY A 60 -8.72 10.36 0.81
CA GLY A 60 -9.05 11.74 0.42
C GLY A 60 -9.30 12.70 1.59
N ARG A 61 -9.51 12.19 2.81
CA ARG A 61 -9.79 12.97 4.02
C ARG A 61 -8.74 12.81 5.12
N GLU A 62 -7.87 11.82 5.00
CA GLU A 62 -6.95 11.43 6.05
C GLU A 62 -5.79 12.41 6.15
N GLU A 63 -5.79 13.18 7.24
CA GLU A 63 -4.63 13.97 7.64
C GLU A 63 -3.52 13.04 8.18
N PRO A 64 -2.23 13.30 7.86
CA PRO A 64 -1.12 12.44 8.30
C PRO A 64 -1.01 12.24 9.83
N LEU A 65 -1.50 13.20 10.61
CA LEU A 65 -1.53 13.18 12.07
C LEU A 65 -2.70 12.34 12.65
N TYR A 66 -3.78 12.16 11.89
CA TYR A 66 -5.02 11.50 12.32
C TYR A 66 -5.25 10.14 11.65
N ARG A 67 -4.19 9.53 11.13
CA ARG A 67 -4.20 8.20 10.52
C ARG A 67 -4.14 7.16 11.63
N TRP A 68 -5.25 6.50 11.96
CA TRP A 68 -5.32 5.40 12.94
C TRP A 68 -6.18 4.23 12.46
N GLY A 69 -6.03 3.08 13.10
CA GLY A 69 -6.86 1.91 12.87
C GLY A 69 -6.82 1.33 11.45
N VAL A 70 -7.79 0.48 11.14
CA VAL A 70 -8.00 -0.16 9.84
C VAL A 70 -9.08 0.57 9.06
N ALA A 71 -8.79 0.93 7.81
CA ALA A 71 -9.69 1.64 6.91
C ALA A 71 -9.42 1.21 5.47
N GLY A 72 -10.48 1.01 4.67
CA GLY A 72 -10.33 0.55 3.29
C GLY A 72 -9.56 -0.77 3.15
N GLY A 73 -9.62 -1.64 4.16
CA GLY A 73 -8.86 -2.89 4.25
C GLY A 73 -7.35 -2.74 4.48
N LEU A 74 -6.88 -1.52 4.76
CA LEU A 74 -5.47 -1.23 5.00
C LEU A 74 -5.24 -0.84 6.47
N SER A 75 -4.12 -1.29 7.03
CA SER A 75 -3.64 -0.81 8.32
C SER A 75 -3.14 0.64 8.23
N GLN A 76 -2.93 1.27 9.38
CA GLN A 76 -2.26 2.56 9.51
C GLN A 76 -0.97 2.64 8.68
N GLU A 77 -0.08 1.65 8.85
CA GLU A 77 1.21 1.59 8.15
C GLU A 77 1.06 1.46 6.63
N GLN A 78 0.10 0.65 6.17
CA GLN A 78 -0.15 0.47 4.74
C GLN A 78 -0.71 1.74 4.10
N ARG A 79 -1.56 2.49 4.81
CA ARG A 79 -2.04 3.81 4.33
C ARG A 79 -0.93 4.85 4.33
N ARG A 80 0.02 4.82 5.28
CA ARG A 80 1.26 5.63 5.21
C ARG A 80 2.06 5.31 3.96
N ALA A 81 2.26 4.02 3.67
CA ALA A 81 2.95 3.60 2.46
C ALA A 81 2.23 4.07 1.20
N LEU A 82 0.89 3.90 1.13
CA LEU A 82 0.09 4.32 -0.02
C LEU A 82 0.08 5.83 -0.23
N TYR A 83 0.11 6.61 0.85
CA TYR A 83 0.29 8.06 0.78
C TYR A 83 1.61 8.44 0.11
N VAL A 84 2.70 7.76 0.48
CA VAL A 84 4.02 7.97 -0.14
C VAL A 84 4.04 7.57 -1.62
N GLU A 85 3.37 6.47 -2.00
CA GLU A 85 3.18 6.12 -3.43
C GLU A 85 2.53 7.30 -4.19
N GLY A 86 1.50 7.91 -3.60
CA GLY A 86 0.84 9.09 -4.16
C GLY A 86 1.76 10.30 -4.34
N LEU A 87 2.64 10.59 -3.37
CA LEU A 87 3.65 11.65 -3.46
C LEU A 87 4.68 11.40 -4.57
N LEU A 88 4.94 10.14 -4.88
CA LEU A 88 5.84 9.75 -5.97
C LEU A 88 5.17 9.80 -7.35
N GLY A 89 3.85 10.00 -7.40
CA GLY A 89 3.05 10.08 -8.62
C GLY A 89 2.25 8.81 -8.94
N GLU A 90 2.37 7.78 -8.11
CA GLU A 90 1.72 6.50 -8.33
C GLU A 90 0.27 6.51 -7.85
N ARG A 91 -0.63 5.85 -8.61
CA ARG A 91 -2.05 5.69 -8.23
C ARG A 91 -2.51 4.25 -8.47
N PRO A 92 -3.08 3.57 -7.47
CA PRO A 92 -3.59 2.22 -7.66
C PRO A 92 -4.86 2.22 -8.51
N GLN A 93 -4.95 1.26 -9.40
CA GLN A 93 -6.16 0.91 -10.13
C GLN A 93 -7.00 -0.01 -9.25
N LEU A 94 -7.80 0.56 -8.37
CA LEU A 94 -8.55 -0.21 -7.36
C LEU A 94 -9.46 -1.32 -7.92
N PRO A 95 -10.15 -1.15 -9.07
CA PRO A 95 -10.89 -2.25 -9.68
C PRO A 95 -10.01 -3.46 -10.03
N VAL A 96 -8.80 -3.21 -10.55
CA VAL A 96 -7.83 -4.26 -10.88
C VAL A 96 -7.28 -4.89 -9.60
N ALA A 97 -6.97 -4.09 -8.58
CA ALA A 97 -6.51 -4.60 -7.29
C ALA A 97 -7.56 -5.51 -6.63
N ARG A 98 -8.84 -5.14 -6.72
CA ARG A 98 -9.95 -5.94 -6.20
C ARG A 98 -10.10 -7.25 -6.96
N TRP A 99 -9.99 -7.22 -8.29
CA TRP A 99 -10.00 -8.43 -9.09
C TRP A 99 -8.84 -9.36 -8.75
N LEU A 100 -7.61 -8.83 -8.65
CA LEU A 100 -6.41 -9.58 -8.25
C LEU A 100 -6.55 -10.23 -6.86
N ALA A 101 -7.21 -9.56 -5.92
CA ALA A 101 -7.47 -10.08 -4.57
C ALA A 101 -8.69 -11.03 -4.50
N SER A 102 -9.48 -11.15 -5.57
CA SER A 102 -10.66 -12.04 -5.63
C SER A 102 -10.28 -13.50 -5.94
N PRO A 103 -11.18 -14.48 -5.73
CA PRO A 103 -10.94 -15.86 -6.13
C PRO A 103 -10.56 -16.05 -7.60
N ALA A 104 -11.01 -15.16 -8.49
CA ALA A 104 -10.70 -15.23 -9.92
C ALA A 104 -9.27 -14.77 -10.26
N GLY A 105 -8.78 -13.70 -9.62
CA GLY A 105 -7.45 -13.15 -9.88
C GLY A 105 -6.36 -13.71 -8.95
N TRP A 106 -6.75 -14.28 -7.81
CA TRP A 106 -5.81 -14.75 -6.79
C TRP A 106 -4.83 -15.84 -7.26
N PRO A 107 -5.21 -16.82 -8.10
CA PRO A 107 -4.26 -17.79 -8.63
C PRO A 107 -3.08 -17.14 -9.36
N ALA A 108 -3.36 -16.15 -10.22
CA ALA A 108 -2.32 -15.40 -10.94
C ALA A 108 -1.47 -14.55 -9.97
N LEU A 109 -2.11 -13.77 -9.09
CA LEU A 109 -1.39 -12.93 -8.12
C LEU A 109 -0.48 -13.76 -7.21
N SER A 110 -1.03 -14.82 -6.60
CA SER A 110 -0.30 -15.64 -5.64
C SER A 110 0.80 -16.47 -6.31
N GLY A 111 0.57 -16.94 -7.54
CA GLY A 111 1.58 -17.59 -8.37
C GLY A 111 2.76 -16.66 -8.65
N ALA A 112 2.50 -15.49 -9.24
CA ALA A 112 3.51 -14.48 -9.53
C ALA A 112 4.25 -14.02 -8.25
N TRP A 113 3.52 -13.81 -7.15
CA TRP A 113 4.11 -13.39 -5.88
C TRP A 113 5.09 -14.44 -5.33
N LYS A 114 4.72 -15.72 -5.34
CA LYS A 114 5.60 -16.81 -4.89
C LYS A 114 6.79 -16.99 -5.82
N ALA A 115 6.56 -17.06 -7.14
CA ALA A 115 7.60 -17.25 -8.14
C ALA A 115 8.63 -16.11 -8.17
N SER A 116 8.20 -14.88 -7.86
CA SER A 116 9.10 -13.72 -7.76
C SER A 116 10.04 -13.75 -6.55
N GLY A 117 9.89 -14.70 -5.62
CA GLY A 117 10.52 -14.65 -4.31
C GLY A 117 9.98 -13.49 -3.45
N ARG A 118 8.69 -13.15 -3.63
CA ARG A 118 8.00 -12.07 -2.90
C ARG A 118 8.63 -10.69 -3.11
N ARG A 119 8.93 -10.36 -4.36
CA ARG A 119 9.46 -9.05 -4.79
C ARG A 119 8.42 -8.36 -5.64
N LEU A 120 8.01 -7.15 -5.25
CA LEU A 120 6.88 -6.46 -5.87
C LEU A 120 7.09 -6.16 -7.35
N VAL A 121 8.25 -5.60 -7.70
CA VAL A 121 8.65 -5.30 -9.09
C VAL A 121 8.57 -6.56 -9.96
N GLU A 122 9.13 -7.66 -9.46
CA GLU A 122 9.21 -8.92 -10.21
C GLU A 122 7.86 -9.63 -10.32
N ALA A 123 7.05 -9.63 -9.26
CA ALA A 123 5.68 -10.13 -9.33
C ALA A 123 4.83 -9.35 -10.34
N THR A 124 5.01 -8.02 -10.39
CA THR A 124 4.34 -7.16 -11.37
C THR A 124 4.79 -7.47 -12.79
N ARG A 125 6.09 -7.74 -12.99
CA ARG A 125 6.64 -8.17 -14.29
C ARG A 125 6.03 -9.50 -14.76
N LEU A 126 5.91 -10.48 -13.86
CA LEU A 126 5.31 -11.79 -14.16
C LEU A 126 3.82 -11.66 -14.52
N LEU A 127 3.05 -10.88 -13.76
CA LEU A 127 1.63 -10.61 -14.06
C LEU A 127 1.45 -9.96 -15.44
N ARG A 128 2.32 -9.00 -15.80
CA ARG A 128 2.27 -8.38 -17.13
C ARG A 128 2.57 -9.36 -18.26
N ALA A 129 3.49 -10.30 -18.04
CA ALA A 129 3.80 -11.34 -19.02
C ALA A 129 2.59 -12.28 -19.28
N GLU A 130 1.69 -12.41 -18.30
CA GLU A 130 0.43 -13.16 -18.40
C GLU A 130 -0.75 -12.28 -18.90
N GLY A 131 -0.48 -11.04 -19.34
CA GLY A 131 -1.49 -10.13 -19.87
C GLY A 131 -2.24 -9.29 -18.81
N VAL A 132 -1.85 -9.38 -17.53
CA VAL A 132 -2.45 -8.57 -16.47
C VAL A 132 -1.76 -7.21 -16.37
N LEU A 133 -2.43 -6.17 -16.89
CA LEU A 133 -1.93 -4.79 -16.89
C LEU A 133 -2.14 -4.11 -15.53
N ALA A 134 -1.24 -4.37 -14.58
CA ALA A 134 -1.22 -3.71 -13.27
C ALA A 134 0.07 -2.91 -13.06
N SER A 135 -0.03 -1.76 -12.38
CA SER A 135 1.11 -1.05 -11.81
C SER A 135 1.57 -1.71 -10.51
N GLU A 136 2.79 -1.42 -10.06
CA GLU A 136 3.30 -1.97 -8.80
C GLU A 136 2.43 -1.59 -7.62
N VAL A 137 1.96 -0.34 -7.53
CA VAL A 137 1.06 0.10 -6.45
C VAL A 137 -0.30 -0.64 -6.50
N THR A 138 -0.81 -0.97 -7.68
CA THR A 138 -2.04 -1.79 -7.83
C THR A 138 -1.82 -3.20 -7.29
N VAL A 139 -0.71 -3.85 -7.68
CA VAL A 139 -0.34 -5.19 -7.19
C VAL A 139 -0.14 -5.16 -5.66
N ARG A 140 0.49 -4.09 -5.15
CA ARG A 140 0.76 -3.90 -3.73
C ARG A 140 -0.53 -3.79 -2.91
N VAL A 141 -1.51 -3.02 -3.38
CA VAL A 141 -2.83 -2.93 -2.75
C VAL A 141 -3.55 -4.28 -2.78
N ALA A 142 -3.51 -5.00 -3.90
CA ALA A 142 -4.11 -6.32 -4.00
C ALA A 142 -3.50 -7.30 -2.97
N LEU A 143 -2.16 -7.34 -2.87
CA LEU A 143 -1.46 -8.14 -1.88
C LEU A 143 -1.87 -7.76 -0.45
N TRP A 144 -1.96 -6.47 -0.13
CA TRP A 144 -2.47 -6.03 1.17
C TRP A 144 -3.90 -6.50 1.42
N TRP A 145 -4.81 -6.41 0.45
CA TRP A 145 -6.16 -6.94 0.61
C TRP A 145 -6.19 -8.47 0.74
N SER A 146 -5.20 -9.18 0.22
CA SER A 146 -5.04 -10.63 0.41
C SER A 146 -4.29 -11.01 1.70
N GLY A 147 -4.02 -10.06 2.59
CA GLY A 147 -3.36 -10.31 3.89
C GLY A 147 -1.83 -10.35 3.83
N GLU A 148 -1.22 -10.18 2.65
CA GLU A 148 0.22 -10.11 2.50
C GLU A 148 0.78 -8.79 3.04
N ARG A 149 2.08 -8.80 3.40
CA ARG A 149 2.80 -7.59 3.86
C ARG A 149 3.23 -6.68 2.71
N ALA A 150 3.56 -7.27 1.55
CA ALA A 150 4.08 -6.60 0.36
C ALA A 150 5.09 -5.46 0.65
N PRO A 151 6.21 -5.75 1.34
CA PRO A 151 7.26 -4.75 1.52
C PRO A 151 7.88 -4.41 0.16
N ARG A 152 8.23 -3.14 -0.04
CA ARG A 152 8.80 -2.67 -1.31
C ARG A 152 10.16 -3.30 -1.58
N LEU A 153 10.96 -3.42 -0.53
CA LEU A 153 12.17 -4.25 -0.53
C LEU A 153 11.80 -5.68 -0.15
N GLY A 154 12.23 -6.64 -0.97
CA GLY A 154 12.10 -8.06 -0.67
C GLY A 154 12.58 -8.41 0.75
N LEU A 155 11.95 -9.41 1.36
CA LEU A 155 12.39 -9.92 2.66
C LEU A 155 13.70 -10.67 2.46
N VAL A 156 14.72 -10.30 3.23
CA VAL A 156 15.97 -11.07 3.29
C VAL A 156 15.94 -11.88 4.58
N PRO A 157 16.16 -13.21 4.54
CA PRO A 157 16.25 -14.02 5.73
C PRO A 157 17.37 -13.49 6.64
N SER A 158 17.05 -13.18 7.90
CA SER A 158 18.00 -12.83 8.98
C SER A 158 19.08 -11.77 8.66
N GLY A 159 18.73 -10.70 7.94
CA GLY A 159 19.65 -9.58 7.75
C GLY A 159 19.65 -8.62 8.95
N SER A 160 20.84 -8.17 9.38
CA SER A 160 20.96 -7.09 10.36
C SER A 160 20.29 -5.79 9.85
N SER A 161 19.94 -4.90 10.77
CA SER A 161 19.40 -3.58 10.43
C SER A 161 20.37 -2.77 9.55
N VAL A 162 21.68 -2.99 9.70
CA VAL A 162 22.75 -2.38 8.88
C VAL A 162 22.70 -2.91 7.45
N ALA A 163 22.74 -4.24 7.26
CA ALA A 163 22.68 -4.84 5.92
C ALA A 163 21.38 -4.48 5.19
N ARG A 164 20.27 -4.31 5.93
CA ARG A 164 19.00 -3.81 5.36
C ARG A 164 19.10 -2.35 4.92
N ALA A 165 19.75 -1.49 5.71
CA ALA A 165 19.96 -0.08 5.36
C ALA A 165 20.85 0.07 4.13
N GLU A 166 21.94 -0.68 4.03
CA GLU A 166 22.84 -0.69 2.87
C GLU A 166 22.10 -1.10 1.59
N ARG A 167 21.38 -2.22 1.61
CA ARG A 167 20.59 -2.65 0.46
C ARG A 167 19.55 -1.62 0.04
N MET A 168 18.87 -1.00 1.01
CA MET A 168 17.92 0.07 0.73
C MET A 168 18.61 1.27 0.06
N ALA A 169 19.77 1.68 0.56
CA ALA A 169 20.54 2.78 -0.02
C ALA A 169 21.02 2.46 -1.45
N VAL A 170 21.41 1.22 -1.71
CA VAL A 170 21.87 0.76 -3.03
C VAL A 170 20.72 0.65 -4.02
N CYS A 171 19.65 -0.05 -3.66
CA CYS A 171 18.55 -0.32 -4.58
C CYS A 171 17.59 0.87 -4.74
N GLU A 172 17.45 1.69 -3.69
CA GLU A 172 16.40 2.72 -3.59
C GLU A 172 16.95 4.11 -3.21
N GLY A 173 18.26 4.33 -3.37
CA GLY A 173 18.93 5.58 -2.99
C GLY A 173 18.29 6.82 -3.61
N GLN A 174 17.93 6.77 -4.90
CA GLN A 174 17.26 7.89 -5.57
C GLN A 174 15.87 8.18 -4.97
N VAL A 175 15.10 7.14 -4.65
CA VAL A 175 13.77 7.29 -4.02
C VAL A 175 13.91 7.84 -2.61
N LEU A 176 14.88 7.35 -1.82
CA LEU A 176 15.21 7.88 -0.50
C LEU A 176 15.51 9.37 -0.54
N LEU A 177 16.39 9.79 -1.47
CA LEU A 177 16.79 11.20 -1.63
C LEU A 177 15.61 12.06 -2.07
N ARG A 178 14.81 11.59 -3.05
CA ARG A 178 13.60 12.28 -3.51
C ARG A 178 12.61 12.50 -2.37
N LEU A 179 12.29 11.46 -1.62
CA LEU A 179 11.37 11.54 -0.47
C LEU A 179 11.90 12.47 0.63
N SER A 180 13.21 12.45 0.90
CA SER A 180 13.85 13.39 1.80
C SER A 180 13.73 14.83 1.32
N GLY A 181 13.89 15.08 0.02
CA GLY A 181 13.74 16.42 -0.58
C GLY A 181 12.30 16.93 -0.54
N LEU A 182 11.32 16.03 -0.58
CA LEU A 182 9.90 16.34 -0.41
C LEU A 182 9.49 16.56 1.07
N GLY A 183 10.42 16.44 2.02
CA GLY A 183 10.12 16.62 3.44
C GLY A 183 9.26 15.51 4.05
N VAL A 184 9.24 14.32 3.44
CA VAL A 184 8.44 13.20 3.93
C VAL A 184 8.95 12.74 5.30
N SER A 185 8.03 12.49 6.24
CA SER A 185 8.39 12.09 7.59
C SER A 185 9.13 10.75 7.64
N ARG A 186 10.04 10.58 8.61
CA ARG A 186 10.77 9.31 8.84
C ARG A 186 9.82 8.12 8.99
N ARG A 187 8.70 8.32 9.70
CA ARG A 187 7.65 7.31 9.91
C ARG A 187 6.98 6.89 8.59
N ASP A 188 6.67 7.85 7.72
CA ASP A 188 6.05 7.54 6.42
C ASP A 188 7.04 6.87 5.47
N MET A 189 8.29 7.33 5.43
CA MET A 189 9.35 6.67 4.67
C MET A 189 9.56 5.22 5.15
N ALA A 190 9.62 5.00 6.47
CA ALA A 190 9.78 3.69 7.06
C ALA A 190 8.63 2.74 6.70
N ALA A 191 7.39 3.24 6.77
CA ALA A 191 6.21 2.49 6.34
C ALA A 191 6.26 2.15 4.83
N TYR A 192 6.65 3.13 3.99
CA TYR A 192 6.81 2.93 2.55
C TYR A 192 7.79 1.80 2.21
N PHE A 193 8.96 1.77 2.85
CA PHE A 193 9.96 0.72 2.63
C PHE A 193 9.69 -0.58 3.40
N GLY A 194 8.73 -0.58 4.32
CA GLY A 194 8.47 -1.70 5.24
C GLY A 194 9.69 -1.99 6.11
N ALA A 195 10.26 -0.96 6.74
CA ALA A 195 11.44 -1.03 7.60
C ALA A 195 11.23 -0.24 8.89
N GLN A 196 12.16 -0.36 9.84
CA GLN A 196 12.17 0.51 11.02
C GLN A 196 12.62 1.93 10.63
N GLU A 197 12.20 2.94 11.40
CA GLU A 197 12.60 4.33 11.18
C GLU A 197 14.13 4.48 11.20
N GLN A 198 14.81 3.86 12.18
CA GLN A 198 16.26 3.93 12.28
C GLN A 198 16.97 3.29 11.07
N THR A 199 16.46 2.17 10.54
CA THR A 199 16.98 1.55 9.32
C THR A 199 16.87 2.51 8.13
N THR A 200 15.74 3.20 8.02
CA THR A 200 15.48 4.16 6.94
C THR A 200 16.39 5.39 7.03
N VAL A 201 16.60 5.90 8.26
CA VAL A 201 17.54 6.99 8.53
C VAL A 201 18.97 6.60 8.15
N ASN A 202 19.40 5.40 8.54
CA ASN A 202 20.73 4.90 8.18
C ASN A 202 20.88 4.74 6.66
N ALA A 203 19.86 4.22 5.98
CA ALA A 203 19.85 4.08 4.53
C ALA A 203 19.97 5.44 3.82
N LEU A 204 19.24 6.45 4.29
CA LEU A 204 19.31 7.82 3.76
C LEU A 204 20.72 8.43 3.93
N ARG A 205 21.36 8.20 5.09
CA ARG A 205 22.75 8.65 5.32
C ARG A 205 23.71 8.02 4.30
N ILE A 206 23.59 6.72 4.07
CA ILE A 206 24.42 5.99 3.10
C ILE A 206 24.14 6.50 1.68
N ALA A 207 22.87 6.74 1.31
CA ALA A 207 22.50 7.24 -0.01
C ALA A 207 23.08 8.64 -0.29
N ARG A 208 23.07 9.55 0.70
CA ARG A 208 23.68 10.89 0.59
C ARG A 208 25.19 10.82 0.37
N ALA A 209 25.90 10.05 1.20
CA ALA A 209 27.34 9.87 1.05
C ALA A 209 27.71 9.30 -0.34
N ARG A 210 26.90 8.39 -0.89
CA ARG A 210 27.09 7.84 -2.24
C ARG A 210 26.83 8.87 -3.35
N GLN A 211 25.87 9.78 -3.16
CA GLN A 211 25.58 10.84 -4.11
C GLN A 211 26.73 11.86 -4.16
N GLU A 212 27.30 12.21 -3.01
CA GLU A 212 28.46 13.11 -2.91
C GLU A 212 29.70 12.57 -3.61
N VAL A 213 29.97 11.25 -3.50
CA VAL A 213 31.10 10.61 -4.19
C VAL A 213 30.89 10.51 -5.70
N ALA A 214 29.64 10.53 -6.17
CA ALA A 214 29.30 10.42 -7.59
C ALA A 214 29.18 11.78 -8.30
N ALA A 215 29.23 12.90 -7.57
CA ALA A 215 29.18 14.27 -8.06
C ALA A 215 30.58 14.83 -8.30
#